data_AF-A0A2D1PCY5-F1
#
_entry.id   AF-A0A2D1PCY5-F1
#
_cell.length_a   1.000
_cell.length_b   1.000
_cell.length_c   1.000
_cell.angle_alpha   90.00
_cell.angle_beta   90.00
_cell.angle_gamma   90.00
#
_symmetry.space_group_name_H-M   'P 1'
#
loop_
_entity.id
_entity.type
_entity.pdbx_description
1 polymer ?
#
loop_
_entity_poly.entity_id
_entity_poly.type
_entity_poly.pdbx_seq_one_letter_code
_entity_poly.pdbx_strand_id
1 'polypeptide(L)'
;LIDVGQIPHPGRGANFVHPKYGPVWATSHMGDQSIALIGTDPDKHPKYAWKKVESVDGQGGGSLFIKTHPKSKHLYVDTALNPDTAISQSVAVFDIASLEKGFKVLPIAEWAELGEG
;
A
#
# COMPACT_ATOMS: atom_id res chain seq x y z
N LEU A 1 -7.76 16.01 10.98
CA LEU A 1 -7.35 14.68 10.48
C LEU A 1 -6.66 14.85 9.12
N ILE A 2 -5.75 13.97 8.75
CA ILE A 2 -5.11 13.95 7.42
C ILE A 2 -6.06 13.26 6.45
N ASP A 3 -6.38 13.89 5.31
CA ASP A 3 -7.23 13.30 4.28
C ASP A 3 -6.42 12.30 3.42
N VAL A 4 -6.82 11.04 3.46
CA VAL A 4 -6.05 9.91 2.91
C VAL A 4 -6.79 9.08 1.85
N GLY A 5 -8.11 9.22 1.73
CA GLY A 5 -8.93 8.35 0.86
C GLY A 5 -10.15 7.79 1.60
N GLN A 6 -10.91 6.92 0.93
CA GLN A 6 -12.15 6.36 1.45
C GLN A 6 -11.92 5.14 2.34
N ILE A 7 -12.29 5.24 3.61
CA ILE A 7 -12.25 4.15 4.59
C ILE A 7 -10.83 3.53 4.68
N PRO A 8 -9.84 4.30 5.22
CA PRO A 8 -8.49 3.79 5.41
C PRO A 8 -8.47 2.59 6.35
N HIS A 9 -7.83 1.50 5.92
CA HIS A 9 -7.74 0.27 6.69
C HIS A 9 -6.29 -0.26 6.71
N PRO A 10 -5.43 0.30 7.58
CA PRO A 10 -4.01 -0.04 7.58
C PRO A 10 -3.67 -1.39 8.25
N GLY A 11 -4.55 -1.91 9.12
CA GLY A 11 -4.11 -2.78 10.21
C GLY A 11 -3.09 -2.03 11.08
N ARG A 12 -1.82 -2.46 11.07
CA ARG A 12 -0.70 -1.70 11.69
C ARG A 12 -0.01 -0.72 10.71
N GLY A 13 -0.31 -0.83 9.42
CA GLY A 13 0.31 -0.11 8.32
C GLY A 13 1.74 -0.56 8.00
N ALA A 14 2.38 0.16 7.09
CA ALA A 14 3.73 -0.15 6.60
C ALA A 14 4.66 1.06 6.71
N ASN A 15 5.77 0.90 7.45
CA ASN A 15 6.81 1.93 7.58
C ASN A 15 7.98 1.64 6.64
N PHE A 16 8.45 2.66 5.92
CA PHE A 16 9.65 2.59 5.09
C PHE A 16 10.25 3.98 4.86
N VAL A 17 11.44 4.03 4.24
CA VAL A 17 12.09 5.29 3.86
C VAL A 17 11.81 5.56 2.39
N HIS A 18 11.04 6.61 2.11
CA HIS A 18 10.77 7.06 0.75
C HIS A 18 11.96 7.85 0.20
N PRO A 19 12.41 7.61 -1.06
CA PRO A 19 13.59 8.28 -1.62
C PRO A 19 13.55 9.81 -1.59
N LYS A 20 12.35 10.40 -1.71
CA LYS A 20 12.13 11.85 -1.74
C LYS A 20 11.66 12.45 -0.42
N TYR A 21 10.88 11.69 0.36
CA TYR A 21 10.13 12.23 1.51
C TYR A 21 10.72 11.82 2.86
N GLY A 22 11.71 10.92 2.87
CA GLY A 22 12.26 10.37 4.11
C GLY A 22 11.34 9.31 4.72
N PRO A 23 11.38 9.10 6.04
CA PRO A 23 10.52 8.12 6.72
C PRO A 23 9.03 8.40 6.53
N VAL A 24 8.31 7.41 6.03
CA VAL A 24 6.86 7.45 5.81
C VAL A 24 6.17 6.22 6.41
N TRP A 25 4.90 6.40 6.76
CA TRP A 25 3.95 5.34 7.06
C TRP A 25 2.87 5.29 5.98
N ALA A 26 2.49 4.10 5.55
CA ALA A 26 1.50 3.90 4.49
C ALA A 26 0.26 3.13 4.97
N THR A 27 -0.88 3.49 4.38
CA THR A 27 -2.18 2.81 4.52
C THR A 27 -2.79 2.53 3.15
N SER A 28 -3.47 1.38 3.03
CA SER A 28 -4.42 1.10 1.96
C SER A 28 -5.86 1.38 2.42
N HIS A 29 -6.83 1.17 1.53
CA HIS A 29 -8.22 1.57 1.73
C HIS A 29 -9.19 0.45 1.35
N MET A 30 -10.29 0.36 2.10
CA MET A 30 -11.40 -0.51 1.73
C MET A 30 -12.31 0.14 0.69
N GLY A 31 -12.48 1.47 0.74
CA GLY A 31 -13.46 2.19 -0.08
C GLY A 31 -12.98 2.60 -1.47
N ASP A 32 -11.67 2.62 -1.72
CA ASP A 32 -11.07 2.95 -3.01
C ASP A 32 -9.69 2.29 -3.16
N GLN A 33 -9.08 2.44 -4.34
CA GLN A 33 -7.80 1.82 -4.69
C GLN A 33 -6.57 2.55 -4.16
N SER A 34 -6.74 3.67 -3.45
CA SER A 34 -5.61 4.53 -3.12
C SER A 34 -4.73 3.91 -2.03
N ILE A 35 -3.45 4.26 -2.06
CA ILE A 35 -2.45 3.96 -1.03
C ILE A 35 -1.81 5.28 -0.64
N ALA A 36 -2.09 5.75 0.57
CA ALA A 36 -1.62 7.04 1.05
C ALA A 36 -0.35 6.89 1.89
N LEU A 37 0.63 7.75 1.64
CA LEU A 37 1.88 7.84 2.39
C LEU A 37 1.86 9.11 3.25
N ILE A 38 2.17 8.97 4.53
CA ILE A 38 2.25 10.07 5.51
C ILE A 38 3.68 10.20 6.00
N GLY A 39 4.25 11.42 5.98
CA GLY A 39 5.57 11.68 6.54
C GLY A 39 5.60 11.56 8.07
N THR A 40 6.64 10.94 8.63
CA THR A 40 6.71 10.58 10.07
C THR A 40 7.94 11.11 10.82
N ASP A 41 8.77 11.94 10.17
CA ASP A 41 10.02 12.44 10.73
C ASP A 41 9.99 13.98 10.89
N PRO A 42 9.47 14.49 12.02
CA PRO A 42 9.41 15.94 12.28
C PRO A 42 10.78 16.59 12.48
N ASP A 43 11.80 15.82 12.88
CA ASP A 43 13.11 16.39 13.22
C ASP A 43 13.95 16.67 11.98
N LYS A 44 14.03 15.70 11.05
CA LYS A 44 14.85 15.83 9.83
C LYS A 44 14.03 16.16 8.59
N HIS A 45 12.73 15.86 8.59
CA HIS A 45 11.82 16.10 7.48
C HIS A 45 10.58 16.94 7.88
N PRO A 46 10.74 18.07 8.60
CA PRO A 46 9.62 18.86 9.15
C PRO A 46 8.62 19.35 8.09
N LYS A 47 9.07 19.57 6.84
CA LYS A 47 8.18 19.96 5.73
C LYS A 47 7.11 18.92 5.42
N TYR A 48 7.39 17.65 5.68
CA TYR A 48 6.57 16.49 5.30
C TYR A 48 5.89 15.80 6.49
N ALA A 49 6.39 16.01 7.70
CA ALA A 49 5.85 15.38 8.90
C ALA A 49 4.36 15.67 9.07
N TRP A 50 3.60 14.60 9.33
CA TRP A 50 2.15 14.62 9.58
C TRP A 50 1.32 15.17 8.41
N LYS A 51 1.80 14.99 7.18
CA LYS A 51 1.08 15.31 5.95
C LYS A 51 1.04 14.09 5.04
N LYS A 52 -0.05 13.96 4.27
CA LYS A 52 -0.06 13.05 3.11
C LYS A 52 0.93 13.60 2.08
N VAL A 53 2.01 12.85 1.82
CA VAL A 53 3.10 13.28 0.94
C VAL A 53 2.96 12.71 -0.47
N GLU A 54 2.26 11.59 -0.60
CA GLU A 54 2.02 10.91 -1.87
C GLU A 54 0.80 10.00 -1.75
N SER A 55 0.15 9.77 -2.89
CA SER A 55 -0.90 8.77 -3.06
C SER A 55 -0.64 8.06 -4.37
N VAL A 56 -0.65 6.73 -4.35
CA VAL A 56 -0.57 5.89 -5.56
C VAL A 56 -1.76 4.96 -5.60
N ASP A 57 -2.09 4.46 -6.79
CA ASP A 57 -3.22 3.55 -6.97
C ASP A 57 -2.74 2.08 -6.97
N GLY A 58 -3.44 1.24 -6.20
CA GLY A 58 -3.33 -0.22 -6.20
C GLY A 58 -4.27 -0.88 -7.20
N GLN A 59 -4.55 -2.17 -7.02
CA GLN A 59 -5.40 -2.95 -7.95
C GLN A 59 -6.87 -2.51 -7.92
N GLY A 60 -7.35 -2.03 -6.76
CA GLY A 60 -8.76 -1.74 -6.53
C GLY A 60 -9.02 -1.50 -5.04
N GLY A 61 -10.28 -1.18 -4.72
CA GLY A 61 -10.74 -1.13 -3.33
C GLY A 61 -10.82 -2.51 -2.68
N GLY A 62 -11.19 -2.53 -1.40
CA GLY A 62 -11.32 -3.75 -0.60
C GLY A 62 -10.00 -4.26 0.00
N SER A 63 -8.97 -3.43 0.07
CA SER A 63 -7.73 -3.79 0.78
C SER A 63 -7.94 -3.81 2.29
N LEU A 64 -7.37 -4.80 2.96
CA LEU A 64 -7.36 -4.93 4.41
C LEU A 64 -5.96 -4.73 5.00
N PHE A 65 -4.92 -5.11 4.27
CA PHE A 65 -3.55 -5.07 4.77
C PHE A 65 -2.55 -4.55 3.75
N ILE A 66 -1.63 -3.75 4.26
CA ILE A 66 -0.45 -3.25 3.57
C ILE A 66 0.80 -3.63 4.37
N LYS A 67 1.87 -4.08 3.70
CA LYS A 67 3.05 -4.60 4.39
C LYS A 67 4.36 -4.34 3.69
N THR A 68 5.39 -4.05 4.49
CA THR A 68 6.80 -4.12 4.11
C THR A 68 7.66 -4.56 5.31
N HIS A 69 8.98 -4.60 5.13
CA HIS A 69 9.97 -4.94 6.15
C HIS A 69 11.28 -4.15 5.89
N PRO A 70 12.06 -3.74 6.91
CA PRO A 70 13.29 -2.94 6.71
C PRO A 70 14.36 -3.56 5.81
N LYS A 71 14.33 -4.89 5.60
CA LYS A 71 15.22 -5.61 4.68
C LYS A 71 14.60 -5.86 3.30
N SER A 72 13.34 -5.50 3.10
CA SER A 72 12.64 -5.62 1.82
C SER A 72 12.75 -4.31 1.04
N LYS A 73 12.74 -4.41 -0.29
CA LYS A 73 12.58 -3.26 -1.20
C LYS A 73 11.14 -3.11 -1.68
N HIS A 74 10.25 -3.99 -1.25
CA HIS A 74 8.90 -4.10 -1.77
C HIS A 74 7.83 -3.70 -0.76
N LEU A 75 6.77 -3.10 -1.27
CA LEU A 75 5.53 -2.81 -0.54
C LEU A 75 4.41 -3.68 -1.12
N TYR A 76 3.77 -4.48 -0.27
CA TYR A 76 2.73 -5.44 -0.62
C TYR A 76 1.37 -4.90 -0.18
N VAL A 77 0.36 -5.00 -1.04
CA VAL A 77 -1.01 -4.56 -0.77
C VAL A 77 -1.99 -5.61 -1.26
N ASP A 78 -2.80 -6.15 -0.35
CA ASP A 78 -3.87 -7.09 -0.70
C ASP A 78 -5.12 -6.36 -1.20
N THR A 79 -6.08 -7.14 -1.69
CA THR A 79 -7.40 -6.66 -2.13
C THR A 79 -8.50 -7.63 -1.70
N ALA A 80 -8.41 -8.11 -0.46
CA ALA A 80 -9.19 -9.25 0.05
C ALA A 80 -10.72 -9.13 -0.08
N LEU A 81 -11.27 -7.92 -0.02
CA LEU A 81 -12.71 -7.66 -0.14
C LEU A 81 -13.13 -7.13 -1.52
N ASN A 82 -12.23 -7.17 -2.51
CA ASN A 82 -12.57 -6.74 -3.86
C ASN A 82 -13.59 -7.73 -4.48
N PRO A 83 -14.65 -7.25 -5.16
CA PRO A 83 -15.66 -8.14 -5.75
C PRO A 83 -15.17 -8.91 -6.99
N ASP A 84 -14.09 -8.46 -7.63
CA ASP A 84 -13.46 -9.19 -8.74
C ASP A 84 -12.58 -10.31 -8.17
N THR A 85 -12.80 -11.54 -8.64
CA THR A 85 -12.08 -12.73 -8.16
C THR A 85 -10.60 -12.68 -8.51
N ALA A 86 -10.23 -12.21 -9.70
CA ALA A 86 -8.82 -12.10 -10.09
C ALA A 86 -8.08 -11.06 -9.23
N ILE A 87 -8.78 -10.01 -8.79
CA ILE A 87 -8.21 -8.99 -7.91
C ILE A 87 -8.15 -9.46 -6.45
N SER A 88 -9.22 -10.06 -5.92
CA SER A 88 -9.24 -10.54 -4.52
C SER A 88 -8.29 -11.71 -4.27
N GLN A 89 -7.99 -12.49 -5.30
CA GLN A 89 -7.06 -13.63 -5.25
C GLN A 89 -5.59 -13.27 -5.53
N SER A 90 -5.27 -11.99 -5.70
CA SER A 90 -3.92 -11.52 -6.01
C SER A 90 -3.44 -10.41 -5.07
N VAL A 91 -2.15 -10.08 -5.16
CA VAL A 91 -1.51 -9.03 -4.35
C VAL A 91 -0.72 -8.10 -5.27
N ALA A 92 -0.88 -6.79 -5.07
CA ALA A 92 -0.02 -5.78 -5.70
C ALA A 92 1.31 -5.64 -4.95
N VAL A 93 2.40 -5.56 -5.69
CA VAL A 93 3.75 -5.40 -5.17
C VAL A 93 4.47 -4.26 -5.86
N PHE A 94 4.74 -3.21 -5.10
CA PHE A 94 5.47 -2.03 -5.57
C PHE A 94 6.96 -2.14 -5.23
N ASP A 95 7.79 -1.53 -6.07
CA ASP A 95 9.17 -1.19 -5.71
C ASP A 95 9.16 0.16 -4.95
N ILE A 96 9.59 0.14 -3.69
CA ILE A 96 9.61 1.34 -2.82
C ILE A 96 10.50 2.44 -3.41
N ALA A 97 11.52 2.09 -4.18
CA ALA A 97 12.41 3.06 -4.79
C ALA A 97 11.79 3.75 -6.02
N SER A 98 10.70 3.22 -6.56
CA SER A 98 10.05 3.76 -7.75
C SER A 98 8.56 3.42 -7.81
N LEU A 99 7.79 3.96 -6.86
CA LEU A 99 6.34 3.74 -6.74
C LEU A 99 5.57 4.23 -7.98
N GLU A 100 6.10 5.24 -8.68
CA GLU A 100 5.53 5.81 -9.89
C GLU A 100 5.51 4.84 -11.09
N LYS A 101 6.31 3.76 -11.03
CA LYS A 101 6.28 2.71 -12.07
C LYS A 101 5.07 1.78 -11.94
N GLY A 102 4.26 1.96 -10.91
CA GLY A 102 3.14 1.08 -10.59
C GLY A 102 3.60 -0.18 -9.86
N PHE A 103 2.75 -1.21 -9.92
CA PHE A 103 2.93 -2.46 -9.20
C PHE A 103 3.03 -3.66 -10.15
N LYS A 104 3.60 -4.75 -9.63
CA LYS A 104 3.44 -6.08 -10.20
C LYS A 104 2.32 -6.81 -9.48
N VAL A 105 1.58 -7.64 -10.21
CA VAL A 105 0.55 -8.51 -9.65
C VAL A 105 1.16 -9.87 -9.37
N LEU A 106 1.01 -10.36 -8.14
CA LEU A 106 1.33 -11.74 -7.77
C LEU A 106 0.03 -12.54 -7.67
N PRO A 107 -0.18 -13.58 -8.50
CA PRO A 107 -1.39 -14.39 -8.48
C PRO A 107 -1.32 -15.44 -7.36
N ILE A 108 -1.46 -14.98 -6.12
CA ILE A 108 -1.20 -15.79 -4.92
C ILE A 108 -2.09 -17.04 -4.86
N ALA A 109 -3.39 -16.91 -5.17
CA ALA A 109 -4.30 -18.07 -5.17
C ALA A 109 -3.99 -19.08 -6.27
N GLU A 110 -3.59 -18.60 -7.46
CA GLU A 110 -3.20 -19.45 -8.59
C GLU A 110 -1.95 -20.26 -8.23
N TRP A 111 -0.93 -19.62 -7.67
CA TRP A 111 0.29 -20.29 -7.19
C TRP A 111 0.03 -21.29 -6.07
N ALA A 112 -1.05 -21.10 -5.31
CA ALA A 112 -1.46 -22.01 -4.26
C ALA A 112 -2.40 -23.12 -4.76
N GLU A 113 -2.75 -23.14 -6.05
CA GLU A 113 -3.63 -24.13 -6.68
C GLU A 113 -4.97 -24.30 -5.94
N LEU A 114 -5.56 -23.19 -5.46
CA LEU A 114 -6.76 -23.21 -4.62
C LEU A 114 -8.05 -23.71 -5.32
N GLY A 115 -7.99 -24.02 -6.62
CA GLY A 115 -9.13 -24.45 -7.42
C GLY A 115 -10.13 -23.32 -7.71
N GLU A 116 -11.31 -23.67 -8.23
CA GLU A 116 -12.40 -22.71 -8.38
C GLU A 116 -12.98 -22.37 -7.00
N GLY A 117 -13.04 -21.08 -6.69
CA GLY A 117 -13.58 -20.51 -5.44
C GLY A 117 -15.08 -20.25 -5.50
#